data_AF-A0A2V6J5W0-F1
#
_entry.id   AF-A0A2V6J5W0-F1
#
_cell.length_a   1.000
_cell.length_b   1.000
_cell.length_c   1.000
_cell.angle_alpha   90.00
_cell.angle_beta   90.00
_cell.angle_gamma   90.00
#
_symmetry.space_group_name_H-M   'P 1'
#
loop_
_entity.id
_entity.type
_entity.pdbx_description
1 polymer ?
#
loop_
_entity_poly.entity_id
_entity_poly.type
_entity_poly.pdbx_seq_one_letter_code
_entity_poly.pdbx_strand_id
1 'polypeptide(L)'
;MTRGRQTVRDRYLRKYSDRAKMGTLTFSDLEIEPLGPDSAVVLGRWELKRANDNPHGHFTLIFRRTPDGWRIVHDHTSAAAP
;
A
#
# COMPACT_ATOMS: atom_id res chain seq x y z
N MET A 1 13.88 -5.38 2.31
CA MET A 1 12.56 -5.95 1.94
C MET A 1 11.98 -6.70 3.13
N THR A 2 10.66 -6.61 3.39
CA THR A 2 9.98 -7.35 4.47
C THR A 2 8.98 -8.32 3.85
N ARG A 3 8.85 -9.53 4.40
CA ARG A 3 7.97 -10.59 3.88
C ARG A 3 7.08 -11.14 4.98
N GLY A 4 5.89 -11.61 4.60
CA GLY A 4 4.92 -12.23 5.50
C GLY A 4 4.00 -11.26 6.21
N ARG A 5 2.71 -11.61 6.32
CA ARG A 5 1.65 -10.75 6.89
C ARG A 5 1.96 -10.31 8.32
N GLN A 6 2.39 -11.23 9.18
CA GLN A 6 2.66 -10.94 10.58
C GLN A 6 3.84 -9.97 10.73
N THR A 7 4.96 -10.24 10.04
CA THR A 7 6.12 -9.34 10.03
C THR A 7 5.77 -7.93 9.55
N VAL A 8 4.95 -7.82 8.50
CA VAL A 8 4.47 -6.51 7.99
C VAL A 8 3.60 -5.80 9.03
N ARG A 9 2.67 -6.51 9.67
CA ARG A 9 1.79 -5.96 10.72
C ARG A 9 2.59 -5.47 11.91
N ASP A 10 3.52 -6.28 12.41
CA ASP A 10 4.30 -5.93 13.61
C ASP A 10 5.22 -4.74 13.33
N ARG A 11 5.81 -4.67 12.13
CA ARG A 11 6.58 -3.51 11.69
C ARG A 11 5.71 -2.25 11.60
N TYR A 12 4.49 -2.38 11.05
CA TYR A 12 3.54 -1.27 10.95
C TYR A 12 3.18 -0.73 12.34
N LEU A 13 2.81 -1.60 13.28
CA LEU A 13 2.44 -1.23 14.65
C LEU A 13 3.60 -0.57 15.40
N ARG A 14 4.85 -1.05 15.22
CA ARG A 14 6.03 -0.40 15.81
C ARG A 14 6.30 0.99 15.24
N LYS A 15 6.11 1.18 13.93
CA LYS A 15 6.39 2.46 13.26
C LYS A 15 5.31 3.52 13.53
N TYR A 16 4.05 3.10 13.62
CA TYR A 16 2.89 3.96 13.78
C TYR A 16 2.25 3.74 15.15
N SER A 17 2.89 4.26 16.20
CA SER A 17 2.47 4.10 17.60
C SER A 17 1.24 4.92 17.99
N ASP A 18 0.87 5.91 17.19
CA ASP A 18 -0.24 6.84 17.45
C ASP A 18 -0.85 7.36 16.14
N ARG A 19 -2.06 7.93 16.22
CA ARG A 19 -2.79 8.46 15.05
C ARG A 19 -2.10 9.65 14.41
N ALA A 20 -1.36 10.45 15.16
CA ALA A 20 -0.64 11.61 14.62
C ALA A 20 0.46 11.17 13.66
N LYS A 21 1.17 10.08 13.97
CA LYS A 21 2.17 9.46 13.09
C LYS A 21 1.55 8.78 11.88
N MET A 22 0.31 8.29 11.96
CA MET A 22 -0.38 7.65 10.85
C MET A 22 -0.77 8.64 9.75
N GLY A 23 -1.26 9.84 10.11
CA GLY A 23 -1.77 10.80 9.12
C GLY A 23 -3.05 10.32 8.42
N THR A 24 -3.36 10.97 7.30
CA THR A 24 -4.46 10.59 6.39
C THR A 24 -3.86 10.14 5.06
N LEU A 25 -4.06 8.87 4.71
CA LEU A 25 -3.60 8.26 3.47
C LEU A 25 -4.70 8.34 2.41
N THR A 26 -4.39 8.92 1.26
CA THR A 26 -5.28 8.98 0.09
C THR A 26 -4.61 8.23 -1.07
N PHE A 27 -5.42 7.48 -1.81
CA PHE A 27 -5.01 6.85 -3.07
C PHE A 27 -5.73 7.52 -4.24
N SER A 28 -5.01 7.74 -5.33
CA SER A 28 -5.54 8.33 -6.57
C SER A 28 -4.93 7.66 -7.79
N ASP A 29 -5.46 8.01 -8.97
CA ASP A 29 -4.95 7.55 -10.28
C ASP A 29 -4.83 6.03 -10.36
N LEU A 30 -5.90 5.34 -9.90
CA LEU A 30 -5.95 3.90 -9.85
C LEU A 30 -6.14 3.31 -11.25
N GLU A 31 -5.18 2.50 -11.67
CA GLU A 31 -5.27 1.66 -12.85
C GLU A 31 -5.32 0.20 -12.41
N ILE A 32 -6.36 -0.53 -12.84
CA ILE A 32 -6.60 -1.92 -12.47
C ILE A 32 -6.61 -2.75 -13.75
N GLU A 33 -5.64 -3.65 -13.90
CA GLU A 33 -5.54 -4.54 -15.05
C GLU A 33 -5.62 -6.00 -14.59
N PRO A 34 -6.66 -6.76 -15.00
CA PRO A 34 -6.71 -8.20 -14.79
C PRO A 34 -5.57 -8.90 -15.54
N LEU A 35 -4.80 -9.74 -14.83
CA LEU A 35 -3.75 -10.59 -15.41
C LEU A 35 -4.25 -12.02 -15.68
N GLY A 36 -5.46 -12.34 -15.21
CA GLY A 36 -6.11 -13.64 -15.30
C GLY A 36 -7.39 -13.68 -14.45
N PRO A 37 -8.07 -14.84 -14.37
CA PRO A 37 -9.36 -14.95 -13.67
C PRO A 37 -9.26 -14.63 -12.16
N ASP A 38 -8.10 -14.88 -11.55
CA ASP A 38 -7.88 -14.73 -10.12
C ASP A 38 -6.70 -13.81 -9.77
N SER A 39 -6.25 -12.98 -10.72
CA SER A 39 -5.15 -12.04 -10.48
C SER A 39 -5.31 -10.73 -11.21
N ALA A 40 -4.86 -9.64 -10.59
CA ALA A 40 -4.82 -8.33 -11.18
C ALA A 40 -3.56 -7.58 -10.71
N VAL A 41 -3.05 -6.68 -11.55
CA VAL A 41 -2.11 -5.65 -11.14
C VAL A 41 -2.90 -4.35 -10.88
N VAL A 42 -2.52 -3.64 -9.83
CA VAL A 42 -3.06 -2.31 -9.53
C VAL A 42 -1.91 -1.34 -9.40
N LEU A 43 -1.95 -0.29 -10.20
CA LEU A 43 -1.05 0.85 -10.13
C LEU A 43 -1.79 2.04 -9.52
N GLY A 44 -1.05 2.94 -8.91
CA GLY A 44 -1.64 4.20 -8.48
C GLY A 44 -0.68 5.07 -7.70
N ARG A 45 -1.21 6.18 -7.21
CA ARG A 45 -0.52 7.15 -6.37
C ARG A 45 -0.98 7.05 -4.94
N TRP A 46 -0.07 7.34 -4.03
CA TRP A 46 -0.38 7.53 -2.62
C TRP A 46 0.08 8.91 -2.17
N GLU A 47 -0.70 9.51 -1.28
CA GLU A 47 -0.38 10.77 -0.59
C GLU A 47 -0.71 10.61 0.89
N LEU A 48 0.20 11.03 1.77
CA LEU A 48 0.06 10.90 3.21
C LEU A 48 0.12 12.27 3.88
N LYS A 49 -1.05 12.82 4.19
CA LYS A 49 -1.16 14.11 4.88
C LYS A 49 -0.95 13.94 6.39
N ARG A 50 0.11 14.56 6.94
CA ARG A 50 0.38 14.64 8.39
C ARG A 50 0.42 16.10 8.83
N ALA A 51 0.64 16.32 10.13
CA ALA A 51 0.70 17.68 10.69
C ALA A 51 1.86 18.51 10.11
N ASN A 52 3.01 17.86 9.85
CA ASN A 52 4.27 18.56 9.53
C ASN A 52 4.81 18.25 8.12
N ASP A 53 4.20 17.31 7.40
CA ASP A 53 4.65 16.95 6.05
C ASP A 53 3.53 16.31 5.21
N ASN A 54 3.80 16.15 3.91
CA ASN A 54 2.90 15.55 2.94
C ASN A 54 3.65 14.65 1.92
N PRO A 55 4.31 13.56 2.37
CA PRO A 55 4.99 12.66 1.45
C PRO A 55 4.01 11.99 0.51
N HIS A 56 4.48 11.71 -0.70
CA HIS A 56 3.69 11.09 -1.77
C HIS A 56 4.57 10.19 -2.64
N GLY A 57 3.95 9.41 -3.51
CA GLY A 57 4.66 8.56 -4.46
C GLY A 57 3.73 7.64 -5.23
N HIS A 58 4.29 6.55 -5.72
CA HIS A 58 3.56 5.55 -6.50
C HIS A 58 3.63 4.18 -5.85
N PHE A 59 2.68 3.32 -6.20
CA PHE A 59 2.68 1.93 -5.83
C PHE A 59 2.32 1.02 -6.99
N THR A 60 2.75 -0.23 -6.88
CA THR A 60 2.35 -1.36 -7.71
C THR A 60 1.97 -2.51 -6.79
N LEU A 61 0.71 -2.94 -6.87
CA LEU A 61 0.19 -4.08 -6.13
C LEU A 61 -0.11 -5.23 -7.08
N ILE A 62 0.20 -6.44 -6.66
CA ILE A 62 -0.38 -7.64 -7.27
C ILE A 62 -1.44 -8.17 -6.33
N PHE A 63 -2.66 -8.29 -6.85
CA PHE A 63 -3.78 -8.90 -6.17
C PHE A 63 -3.98 -10.33 -6.63
N ARG A 64 -4.35 -11.20 -5.68
CA ARG A 64 -4.86 -12.54 -5.96
C ARG A 64 -6.21 -12.73 -5.30
N ARG A 65 -7.15 -13.34 -6.02
CA ARG A 65 -8.45 -13.73 -5.48
C ARG A 65 -8.27 -15.00 -4.66
N THR A 66 -8.83 -15.03 -3.46
CA THR A 66 -8.93 -16.21 -2.61
C THR A 66 -10.40 -16.47 -2.28
N PRO A 67 -10.75 -17.61 -1.65
CA PRO A 67 -12.11 -17.84 -1.15
C PRO A 67 -12.59 -16.73 -0.20
N ASP A 68 -11.68 -16.10 0.55
CA ASP A 68 -11.96 -14.99 1.47
C ASP A 68 -11.92 -13.61 0.79
N GLY A 69 -11.86 -13.57 -0.54
CA GLY A 69 -11.80 -12.37 -1.37
C GLY A 69 -10.40 -11.99 -1.84
N TRP A 70 -10.28 -10.78 -2.38
CA TRP A 70 -9.01 -10.30 -2.93
C TRP A 70 -7.99 -9.99 -1.83
N ARG A 71 -6.72 -10.33 -2.08
CA ARG A 71 -5.59 -10.07 -1.18
C ARG A 71 -4.42 -9.51 -1.97
N ILE A 72 -3.72 -8.55 -1.36
CA ILE A 72 -2.43 -8.06 -1.85
C ILE A 72 -1.39 -9.15 -1.56
N VAL A 73 -0.79 -9.70 -2.62
CA VAL A 73 0.26 -10.72 -2.54
C VAL A 73 1.64 -10.16 -2.88
N HIS A 74 1.70 -8.99 -3.50
CA HIS A 74 2.91 -8.22 -3.72
C HIS A 74 2.62 -6.72 -3.60
N ASP A 75 3.54 -5.99 -3.00
CA ASP A 75 3.50 -4.53 -2.87
C ASP A 75 4.91 -4.00 -3.13
N HIS A 76 5.03 -3.19 -4.18
CA HIS A 76 6.17 -2.33 -4.43
C HIS A 76 5.71 -0.88 -4.36
N THR A 77 6.19 -0.14 -3.36
CA THR A 77 5.85 1.26 -3.14
C THR A 77 7.12 2.11 -3.13
N SER A 78 7.10 3.21 -3.89
CA SER A 78 8.17 4.20 -3.95
C SER A 78 7.69 5.55 -3.44
N ALA A 79 8.62 6.36 -2.92
CA ALA A 79 8.37 7.75 -2.57
C ALA A 79 8.97 8.67 -3.64
N ALA A 80 8.28 9.74 -3.97
CA ALA A 80 8.84 10.80 -4.80
C ALA A 80 10.01 11.48 -4.06
N ALA A 81 10.92 12.10 -4.82
CA ALA A 81 11.93 12.96 -4.23
C ALA A 81 11.26 14.10 -3.44
N PRO A 82 11.84 14.53 -2.30
CA PRO A 82 11.33 15.65 -1.53
C PRO A 82 11.37 16.96 -2.31
#